data_AF-A0A6B1BRG0-F1
#
_entry.id   AF-A0A6B1BRG0-F1
#
_cell.length_a   1.000
_cell.length_b   1.000
_cell.length_c   1.000
_cell.angle_alpha   90.00
_cell.angle_beta   90.00
_cell.angle_gamma   90.00
#
_symmetry.space_group_name_H-M   'P 1'
#
loop_
_entity.id
_entity.type
_entity.pdbx_description
1 polymer ?
#
loop_
_entity_poly.entity_id
_entity_poly.type
_entity_poly.pdbx_seq_one_letter_code
_entity_poly.pdbx_strand_id
1 'polypeptide(L)'
;MTDKNHCLTWKEKLLRNIWKKESLLESPDMGKTYHNLLLYTLEYEGKKHPTWKEKIRYKISRKLLSRYEKILPGIVDNEILFCSRAAQEKSDKDKPLKILIDNSVIAQFSFLFRTIGYKRVISGWPRPESPPIQMDCISMDSVHTEYAGKPLDYNREYNMRFVPSLLYLFQQEYIEIFSSDALFAERRNQMTGMYSGIGIFDYALFKDIKFKNLDGFEAYCFIDDALEEIDGKIGFSLDFAAKNPTIAHFPNAEECMGEYGMVIKSTDRDPLGTAPNASQKLDLWLKKKREENPDFDRLIKCLGEKNIKDAWHIYTADKYGMNFFLTMDFKIVKTIQSQKGNREIKGLKVQVVTPKMLGELIEIQPMRKGTFQVLHKNTILQDDSQTKYTQA
;
A
#
# COMPACT_ATOMS: atom_id res chain seq x y z
N MET A 1 -43.61 36.36 35.69
CA MET A 1 -42.71 35.64 34.77
C MET A 1 -41.38 36.39 34.73
N THR A 2 -40.46 36.06 35.65
CA THR A 2 -39.11 36.63 35.68
C THR A 2 -38.19 35.71 34.90
N ASP A 3 -37.57 36.28 33.86
CA ASP A 3 -36.68 35.62 32.92
C ASP A 3 -35.39 35.20 33.64
N LYS A 4 -35.33 33.93 34.08
CA LYS A 4 -34.13 33.30 34.64
C LYS A 4 -33.15 32.92 33.51
N ASN A 5 -32.72 33.90 32.72
CA ASN A 5 -31.55 33.76 31.87
C ASN A 5 -30.30 33.92 32.74
N HIS A 6 -29.96 32.86 33.49
CA HIS A 6 -28.67 32.73 34.15
C HIS A 6 -27.56 33.02 33.12
N CYS A 7 -26.73 34.02 33.42
CA CYS A 7 -25.49 34.26 32.69
C CYS A 7 -24.62 33.01 32.78
N LEU A 8 -24.72 32.16 31.76
CA LEU A 8 -23.74 31.11 31.53
C LEU A 8 -22.37 31.77 31.59
N THR A 9 -21.52 31.29 32.48
CA THR A 9 -20.12 31.69 32.56
C THR A 9 -19.50 31.53 31.18
N TRP A 10 -18.47 32.32 30.87
CA TRP A 10 -17.77 32.17 29.58
C TRP A 10 -17.32 30.72 29.34
N LYS A 11 -16.99 29.99 30.41
CA LYS A 11 -16.66 28.56 30.41
C LYS A 11 -17.85 27.69 29.97
N GLU A 12 -19.06 27.97 30.46
CA GLU A 12 -20.29 27.27 30.07
C GLU A 12 -20.78 27.65 28.66
N LYS A 13 -20.57 28.89 28.21
CA LYS A 13 -20.83 29.28 26.81
C LYS A 13 -19.86 28.60 25.84
N LEU A 14 -18.58 28.53 26.21
CA LEU A 14 -17.56 27.81 25.44
C LEU A 14 -17.87 26.31 25.39
N LEU A 15 -18.19 25.70 26.54
CA LEU A 15 -18.58 24.30 26.62
C LEU A 15 -19.88 24.05 25.85
N ARG A 16 -20.93 24.87 25.98
CA ARG A 16 -22.16 24.75 25.15
C ARG A 16 -21.91 24.92 23.66
N ASN A 17 -20.97 25.77 23.24
CA ASN A 17 -20.63 25.90 21.82
C ASN A 17 -19.79 24.72 21.30
N ILE A 18 -19.00 24.08 22.18
CA ILE A 18 -18.31 22.82 21.89
C ILE A 18 -19.31 21.65 21.91
N TRP A 19 -20.35 21.71 22.74
CA TRP A 19 -21.38 20.67 22.90
C TRP A 19 -22.49 20.74 21.84
N LYS A 20 -22.90 21.94 21.42
CA LYS A 20 -23.68 22.14 20.18
C LYS A 20 -22.91 21.71 18.93
N LYS A 21 -21.59 21.53 19.06
CA LYS A 21 -20.71 20.91 18.08
C LYS A 21 -20.52 19.40 18.31
N GLU A 22 -21.12 18.76 19.33
CA GLU A 22 -21.19 17.29 19.37
C GLU A 22 -22.22 16.72 18.37
N SER A 23 -23.12 17.56 17.83
CA SER A 23 -23.79 17.25 16.55
C SER A 23 -22.82 17.18 15.36
N LEU A 24 -21.53 17.48 15.52
CA LEU A 24 -20.50 17.20 14.52
C LEU A 24 -20.19 15.70 14.37
N LEU A 25 -20.66 14.84 15.28
CA LEU A 25 -20.69 13.40 15.00
C LEU A 25 -21.63 13.08 13.82
N GLU A 26 -22.61 13.94 13.55
CA GLU A 26 -23.51 13.91 12.39
C GLU A 26 -23.08 14.91 11.30
N SER A 27 -21.95 15.60 11.46
CA SER A 27 -21.46 16.54 10.44
C SER A 27 -21.07 15.76 9.18
N PRO A 28 -21.48 16.22 7.98
CA PRO A 28 -21.02 15.64 6.72
C PRO A 28 -19.50 15.70 6.53
N ASP A 29 -18.78 16.46 7.38
CA ASP A 29 -17.33 16.67 7.31
C ASP A 29 -16.60 16.23 8.60
N MET A 30 -16.99 15.05 9.11
CA MET A 30 -16.37 14.42 10.29
C MET A 30 -14.85 14.28 10.14
N GLY A 31 -14.38 13.95 8.93
CA GLY A 31 -12.94 13.83 8.62
C GLY A 31 -12.17 15.15 8.79
N LYS A 32 -12.74 16.29 8.38
CA LYS A 32 -12.15 17.61 8.60
C LYS A 32 -12.11 17.98 10.08
N THR A 33 -13.16 17.63 10.84
CA THR A 33 -13.20 17.87 12.28
C THR A 33 -12.12 17.05 13.00
N TYR A 34 -12.02 15.75 12.71
CA TYR A 34 -10.96 14.89 13.23
C TYR A 34 -9.57 15.42 12.88
N HIS A 35 -9.36 15.80 11.62
CA HIS A 35 -8.09 16.35 11.16
C HIS A 35 -7.68 17.63 11.88
N ASN A 36 -8.60 18.58 12.07
CA ASN A 36 -8.32 19.82 12.79
C ASN A 36 -7.99 19.56 14.26
N LEU A 37 -8.66 18.59 14.89
CA LEU A 37 -8.34 18.17 16.26
C LEU A 37 -6.95 17.53 16.34
N LEU A 38 -6.59 16.70 15.36
CA LEU A 38 -5.29 16.05 15.27
C LEU A 38 -4.16 17.07 15.05
N LEU A 39 -4.28 17.95 14.06
CA LEU A 39 -3.30 19.01 13.78
C LEU A 39 -3.07 19.89 15.00
N TYR A 40 -4.15 20.31 15.67
CA TYR A 40 -4.06 21.10 16.89
C TYR A 40 -3.31 20.36 18.02
N THR A 41 -3.54 19.05 18.13
CA THR A 41 -2.89 18.20 19.14
C THR A 41 -1.38 18.10 18.87
N LEU A 42 -0.99 17.87 17.62
CA LEU A 42 0.41 17.80 17.19
C LEU A 42 1.13 19.14 17.35
N GLU A 43 0.52 20.25 16.92
CA GLU A 43 1.06 21.60 17.10
C GLU A 43 1.28 21.94 18.58
N TYR A 44 0.36 21.52 19.45
CA TYR A 44 0.48 21.75 20.88
C TYR A 44 1.63 20.96 21.51
N GLU A 45 1.79 19.68 21.16
CA GLU A 45 2.86 18.81 21.68
C GLU A 45 4.27 19.33 21.32
N GLY A 46 4.41 20.11 20.24
CA GLY A 46 5.66 20.76 19.85
C GLY A 46 6.01 22.07 20.60
N LYS A 47 5.12 22.63 21.44
CA LYS A 47 5.36 23.94 22.10
C LYS A 47 6.06 23.79 23.45
N LYS A 48 7.19 24.51 23.64
CA LYS A 48 7.92 24.57 24.92
C LYS A 48 7.15 25.23 26.07
N HIS A 49 6.34 26.27 25.78
CA HIS A 49 5.61 27.04 26.81
C HIS A 49 4.17 27.40 26.37
N PRO A 50 3.22 26.45 26.41
CA PRO A 50 1.84 26.73 26.02
C PRO A 50 1.11 27.59 27.05
N THR A 51 0.31 28.54 26.56
CA THR A 51 -0.59 29.36 27.39
C THR A 51 -1.67 28.51 28.04
N TRP A 52 -2.25 28.99 29.16
CA TRP A 52 -3.32 28.25 29.86
C TRP A 52 -4.54 27.95 28.96
N LYS A 53 -4.89 28.86 28.03
CA LYS A 53 -5.97 28.66 27.06
C LYS A 53 -5.66 27.50 26.11
N GLU A 54 -4.42 27.40 25.66
CA GLU A 54 -3.96 26.29 24.82
C GLU A 54 -3.96 24.98 25.60
N LYS A 55 -3.55 24.97 26.89
CA LYS A 55 -3.63 23.75 27.72
C LYS A 55 -5.07 23.21 27.83
N ILE A 56 -6.04 24.11 28.02
CA ILE A 56 -7.46 23.73 28.09
C ILE A 56 -7.94 23.19 26.73
N ARG A 57 -7.64 23.90 25.64
CA ARG A 57 -7.99 23.44 24.29
C ARG A 57 -7.38 22.08 23.98
N TYR A 58 -6.12 21.84 24.34
CA TYR A 58 -5.45 20.55 24.15
C TYR A 58 -6.15 19.43 24.90
N LYS A 59 -6.48 19.63 26.19
CA LYS A 59 -7.22 18.63 26.98
C LYS A 59 -8.59 18.31 26.37
N ILE A 60 -9.30 19.32 25.86
CA ILE A 60 -10.58 19.12 25.18
C ILE A 60 -10.36 18.36 23.87
N SER A 61 -9.40 18.79 23.04
CA SER A 61 -9.09 18.15 21.76
C SER A 61 -8.67 16.70 21.94
N ARG A 62 -7.79 16.38 22.90
CA ARG A 62 -7.41 15.00 23.24
C ARG A 62 -8.59 14.15 23.70
N LYS A 63 -9.47 14.70 24.55
CA LYS A 63 -10.67 13.98 25.01
C LYS A 63 -11.64 13.70 23.86
N LEU A 64 -11.80 14.65 22.93
CA LEU A 64 -12.59 14.45 21.72
C LEU A 64 -11.92 13.44 20.80
N LEU A 65 -10.62 13.57 20.55
CA LEU A 65 -9.84 12.65 19.70
C LEU A 65 -9.94 11.21 20.23
N SER A 66 -9.80 10.99 21.53
CA SER A 66 -9.96 9.68 22.15
C SER A 66 -11.37 9.10 21.97
N ARG A 67 -12.42 9.94 21.96
CA ARG A 67 -13.77 9.48 21.62
C ARG A 67 -13.88 9.13 20.15
N TYR A 68 -13.32 9.96 19.27
CA TYR A 68 -13.26 9.67 17.84
C TYR A 68 -12.50 8.37 17.59
N GLU A 69 -11.31 8.16 18.16
CA GLU A 69 -10.52 6.93 18.03
C GLU A 69 -11.29 5.67 18.46
N LYS A 70 -12.18 5.78 19.45
CA LYS A 70 -13.04 4.66 19.89
C LYS A 70 -14.21 4.39 18.95
N ILE A 71 -14.78 5.43 18.33
CA ILE A 71 -15.99 5.34 17.50
C ILE A 71 -15.63 5.11 16.03
N LEU A 72 -14.51 5.67 15.57
CA LEU A 72 -14.09 5.71 14.17
C LEU A 72 -13.92 4.32 13.55
N PRO A 73 -13.28 3.33 14.20
CA PRO A 73 -13.21 1.99 13.65
C PRO A 73 -14.61 1.46 13.31
N GLY A 74 -15.56 1.55 14.24
CA GLY A 74 -16.94 1.14 14.00
C GLY A 74 -17.63 1.89 12.86
N ILE A 75 -17.37 3.20 12.68
CA ILE A 75 -17.94 3.95 11.55
C ILE A 75 -17.31 3.52 10.22
N VAL A 76 -15.99 3.35 10.19
CA VAL A 76 -15.24 2.90 9.02
C VAL A 76 -15.68 1.50 8.61
N ASP A 77 -15.77 0.58 9.56
CA ASP A 77 -16.19 -0.81 9.34
C ASP A 77 -17.64 -0.88 8.85
N ASN A 78 -18.54 -0.12 9.47
CA ASN A 78 -19.94 -0.04 9.02
C ASN A 78 -20.05 0.52 7.59
N GLU A 79 -19.20 1.47 7.23
CA GLU A 79 -19.19 2.02 5.88
C GLU A 79 -18.61 1.05 4.86
N ILE A 80 -17.53 0.33 5.20
CA ILE A 80 -16.99 -0.76 4.37
C ILE A 80 -18.07 -1.83 4.15
N LEU A 81 -18.74 -2.28 5.21
CA LEU A 81 -19.84 -3.24 5.14
C LEU A 81 -20.97 -2.73 4.24
N PHE A 82 -21.41 -1.48 4.43
CA PHE A 82 -22.43 -0.86 3.61
C PHE A 82 -22.02 -0.80 2.13
N CYS A 83 -20.79 -0.38 1.86
CA CYS A 83 -20.24 -0.25 0.51
C CYS A 83 -20.09 -1.59 -0.21
N SER A 84 -19.87 -2.70 0.52
CA SER A 84 -19.70 -4.04 -0.04
C SER A 84 -21.00 -4.86 -0.11
N ARG A 85 -22.10 -4.40 0.50
CA ARG A 85 -23.31 -5.20 0.69
C ARG A 85 -23.91 -5.72 -0.62
N ALA A 86 -24.08 -4.87 -1.64
CA ALA A 86 -24.64 -5.30 -2.93
C ALA A 86 -23.75 -6.34 -3.63
N ALA A 87 -22.42 -6.18 -3.53
CA ALA A 87 -21.46 -7.15 -4.03
C ALA A 87 -21.61 -8.50 -3.32
N GLN A 88 -21.76 -8.50 -1.99
CA GLN A 88 -21.95 -9.73 -1.19
C GLN A 88 -23.24 -10.45 -1.56
N GLU A 89 -24.34 -9.72 -1.76
CA GLU A 89 -25.66 -10.29 -2.11
C GLU A 89 -25.66 -10.94 -3.51
N LYS A 90 -24.77 -10.50 -4.42
CA LYS A 90 -24.66 -11.02 -5.79
C LYS A 90 -23.54 -12.04 -5.99
N SER A 91 -22.58 -12.09 -5.08
CA SER A 91 -21.42 -12.96 -5.20
C SER A 91 -21.71 -14.34 -4.63
N ASP A 92 -21.18 -15.36 -5.31
CA ASP A 92 -21.26 -16.76 -4.88
C ASP A 92 -19.95 -17.15 -4.19
N LYS A 93 -20.00 -17.52 -2.90
CA LYS A 93 -18.81 -17.94 -2.15
C LYS A 93 -18.21 -19.24 -2.68
N ASP A 94 -19.01 -20.09 -3.33
CA ASP A 94 -18.53 -21.34 -3.92
C ASP A 94 -17.76 -21.09 -5.23
N LYS A 95 -17.83 -19.86 -5.76
CA LYS A 95 -17.16 -19.43 -7.00
C LYS A 95 -16.52 -18.04 -6.80
N PRO A 96 -15.49 -17.94 -5.93
CA PRO A 96 -14.90 -16.67 -5.63
C PRO A 96 -14.23 -16.06 -6.87
N LEU A 97 -14.28 -14.74 -6.97
CA LEU A 97 -13.63 -14.01 -8.07
C LEU A 97 -12.12 -14.05 -7.88
N LYS A 98 -11.40 -14.54 -8.88
CA LYS A 98 -9.95 -14.65 -8.89
C LYS A 98 -9.31 -13.41 -9.49
N ILE A 99 -8.47 -12.74 -8.71
CA ILE A 99 -7.86 -11.46 -9.08
C ILE A 99 -6.35 -11.57 -8.99
N LEU A 100 -5.65 -11.36 -10.10
CA LEU A 100 -4.21 -11.07 -10.06
C LEU A 100 -4.03 -9.58 -9.77
N ILE A 101 -3.39 -9.25 -8.65
CA ILE A 101 -3.15 -7.87 -8.25
C ILE A 101 -1.77 -7.38 -8.67
N ASP A 102 -1.74 -6.28 -9.40
CA ASP A 102 -0.52 -5.59 -9.79
C ASP A 102 0.11 -4.87 -8.58
N ASN A 103 1.44 -4.78 -8.59
CA ASN A 103 2.20 -4.01 -7.59
C ASN A 103 1.83 -2.53 -7.59
N SER A 104 1.38 -1.98 -8.72
CA SER A 104 0.91 -0.59 -8.77
C SER A 104 -0.25 -0.34 -7.80
N VAL A 105 -1.14 -1.31 -7.57
CA VAL A 105 -2.24 -1.18 -6.60
C VAL A 105 -1.68 -1.19 -5.17
N ILE A 106 -0.85 -2.19 -4.85
CA ILE A 106 -0.25 -2.36 -3.52
C ILE A 106 0.61 -1.15 -3.17
N ALA A 107 1.39 -0.65 -4.13
CA ALA A 107 2.27 0.48 -3.96
C ALA A 107 1.51 1.76 -3.64
N GLN A 108 0.40 2.04 -4.34
CA GLN A 108 -0.40 3.23 -4.05
C GLN A 108 -0.99 3.20 -2.64
N PHE A 109 -1.29 2.02 -2.09
CA PHE A 109 -1.69 1.92 -0.68
C PHE A 109 -0.51 2.16 0.24
N SER A 110 0.61 1.49 -0.02
CA SER A 110 1.79 1.57 0.84
C SER A 110 2.35 3.01 0.94
N PHE A 111 2.37 3.76 -0.17
CA PHE A 111 2.87 5.14 -0.21
C PHE A 111 1.92 6.19 0.36
N LEU A 112 0.63 5.88 0.47
CA LEU A 112 -0.31 6.83 1.08
C LEU A 112 0.03 6.99 2.59
N PHE A 113 0.50 5.92 3.25
CA PHE A 113 0.67 5.85 4.70
C PHE A 113 1.84 6.64 5.31
N ARG A 114 2.64 7.38 4.55
CA ARG A 114 3.76 8.17 5.13
C ARG A 114 3.72 9.64 4.70
N THR A 115 3.11 10.48 5.55
CA THR A 115 3.35 11.93 5.60
C THR A 115 3.00 12.51 6.98
N ILE A 116 3.68 12.07 8.05
CA ILE A 116 3.77 12.87 9.27
C ILE A 116 5.19 12.76 9.84
N GLY A 117 5.95 13.85 9.73
CA GLY A 117 7.18 14.08 10.49
C GLY A 117 8.46 13.56 9.86
N TYR A 118 9.18 14.41 9.12
CA TYR A 118 10.54 14.88 9.46
C TYR A 118 10.97 15.88 8.38
N LYS A 119 11.33 17.09 8.81
CA LYS A 119 11.75 18.18 7.93
C LYS A 119 13.26 18.10 7.75
N ARG A 120 13.69 17.88 6.50
CA ARG A 120 15.03 18.12 5.89
C ARG A 120 15.70 16.82 5.38
N VAL A 121 15.56 16.51 4.09
CA VAL A 121 16.62 15.81 3.32
C VAL A 121 16.75 16.42 1.92
N ILE A 122 18.01 16.53 1.50
CA ILE A 122 18.58 17.22 0.36
C ILE A 122 18.32 16.43 -0.94
N SER A 123 17.97 17.14 -2.01
CA SER A 123 17.80 16.58 -3.35
C SER A 123 19.15 16.18 -3.97
N GLY A 124 19.34 14.89 -4.27
CA GLY A 124 20.42 14.41 -5.12
C GLY A 124 20.65 12.91 -4.97
N TRP A 125 20.70 12.18 -6.10
CA TRP A 125 21.26 10.84 -6.12
C TRP A 125 22.72 10.90 -5.64
N PRO A 126 23.20 9.96 -4.82
CA PRO A 126 24.59 9.95 -4.39
C PRO A 126 25.49 9.79 -5.62
N ARG A 127 26.41 10.74 -5.82
CA ARG A 127 27.54 10.52 -6.73
C ARG A 127 28.51 9.55 -6.04
N PRO A 128 29.24 8.69 -6.78
CA PRO A 128 30.17 7.72 -6.21
C PRO A 128 31.24 8.32 -5.29
N GLU A 129 31.49 9.62 -5.41
CA GLU A 129 32.54 10.35 -4.70
C GLU A 129 32.05 11.08 -3.44
N SER A 130 30.74 11.03 -3.15
CA SER A 130 30.19 11.65 -1.95
C SER A 130 30.50 10.78 -0.71
N PRO A 131 30.87 11.39 0.44
CA PRO A 131 31.04 10.64 1.69
C PRO A 131 29.75 9.88 2.04
N PRO A 132 29.83 8.74 2.74
CA PRO A 132 28.67 7.93 3.08
C PRO A 132 27.64 8.81 3.79
N ILE A 133 26.57 9.12 3.07
CA ILE A 133 25.42 9.80 3.64
C ILE A 133 24.81 8.78 4.60
N GLN A 134 24.86 9.05 5.89
CA GLN A 134 24.01 8.38 6.87
C GLN A 134 22.57 8.61 6.40
N MET A 135 22.00 7.61 5.73
CA MET A 135 20.65 7.66 5.19
C MET A 135 19.69 7.51 6.36
N ASP A 136 19.48 8.59 7.10
CA ASP A 136 18.28 8.74 7.91
C ASP A 136 17.11 8.80 6.92
N CYS A 137 16.43 7.66 6.81
CA CYS A 137 15.29 7.32 5.96
C CYS A 137 14.78 8.38 4.96
N ILE A 138 14.78 8.01 3.68
CA ILE A 138 14.10 8.75 2.61
C ILE A 138 12.65 9.03 3.04
N SER A 139 12.31 10.30 3.28
CA SER A 139 10.93 10.75 3.36
C SER A 139 10.35 10.71 1.95
N MET A 140 9.69 9.61 1.60
CA MET A 140 8.76 9.64 0.48
C MET A 140 7.53 10.38 0.97
N ASP A 141 7.59 11.71 0.93
CA ASP A 141 6.40 12.54 1.00
C ASP A 141 5.44 11.97 -0.05
N SER A 142 4.24 11.56 0.40
CA SER A 142 3.12 11.14 -0.45
C SER A 142 3.23 11.81 -1.81
N VAL A 143 3.60 11.03 -2.81
CA VAL A 143 3.96 11.47 -4.15
C VAL A 143 2.74 12.16 -4.77
N HIS A 144 2.55 13.46 -4.46
CA HIS A 144 2.36 14.56 -5.40
C HIS A 144 1.69 15.83 -4.82
N THR A 145 1.04 15.85 -3.66
CA THR A 145 0.08 16.94 -3.39
C THR A 145 0.66 18.29 -2.99
N GLU A 146 1.62 18.34 -2.07
CA GLU A 146 2.02 19.62 -1.47
C GLU A 146 3.39 20.11 -1.92
N TYR A 147 4.36 19.23 -2.15
CA TYR A 147 5.72 19.68 -2.53
C TYR A 147 5.90 20.04 -4.02
N ALA A 148 5.00 19.58 -4.91
CA ALA A 148 5.05 19.91 -6.34
C ALA A 148 3.96 20.91 -6.78
N GLY A 149 3.12 21.40 -5.86
CA GLY A 149 1.99 22.26 -6.17
C GLY A 149 0.93 21.64 -7.10
N LYS A 150 0.94 20.32 -7.30
CA LYS A 150 -0.01 19.60 -8.15
C LYS A 150 -0.97 18.82 -7.26
N PRO A 151 -2.29 19.09 -7.30
CA PRO A 151 -3.25 18.29 -6.54
C PRO A 151 -3.10 16.80 -6.91
N LEU A 152 -3.37 15.92 -5.94
CA LEU A 152 -3.45 14.47 -6.15
C LEU A 152 -4.35 14.25 -7.36
N ASP A 153 -3.93 13.37 -8.28
CA ASP A 153 -4.77 12.98 -9.40
C ASP A 153 -6.10 12.46 -8.83
N TYR A 154 -7.16 13.24 -9.02
CA TYR A 154 -8.49 12.94 -8.49
C TYR A 154 -8.93 11.52 -8.88
N ASN A 155 -8.50 11.05 -10.06
CA ASN A 155 -8.80 9.69 -10.50
C ASN A 155 -8.13 8.63 -9.63
N ARG A 156 -6.89 8.86 -9.19
CA ARG A 156 -6.19 7.95 -8.26
C ARG A 156 -6.90 7.91 -6.93
N GLU A 157 -7.11 9.06 -6.28
CA GLU A 157 -7.81 9.14 -5.00
C GLU A 157 -9.18 8.45 -5.08
N TYR A 158 -9.93 8.70 -6.16
CA TYR A 158 -11.26 8.10 -6.34
C TYR A 158 -11.21 6.58 -6.49
N ASN A 159 -10.26 6.03 -7.24
CA ASN A 159 -10.07 4.58 -7.37
C ASN A 159 -9.74 3.92 -6.03
N MET A 160 -8.91 4.57 -5.22
CA MET A 160 -8.48 4.01 -3.94
C MET A 160 -9.64 3.83 -2.94
N ARG A 161 -10.73 4.60 -3.09
CA ARG A 161 -11.93 4.50 -2.25
C ARG A 161 -12.70 3.18 -2.39
N PHE A 162 -12.37 2.35 -3.39
CA PHE A 162 -12.99 1.03 -3.59
C PHE A 162 -12.22 -0.10 -2.91
N VAL A 163 -10.93 0.08 -2.63
CA VAL A 163 -10.07 -1.03 -2.19
C VAL A 163 -10.40 -1.53 -0.78
N PRO A 164 -10.71 -0.69 0.23
CA PRO A 164 -11.10 -1.22 1.55
C PRO A 164 -12.27 -2.22 1.46
N SER A 165 -13.26 -1.92 0.62
CA SER A 165 -14.39 -2.79 0.33
C SER A 165 -13.99 -4.08 -0.42
N LEU A 166 -13.08 -3.99 -1.38
CA LEU A 166 -12.52 -5.17 -2.07
C LEU A 166 -11.76 -6.09 -1.10
N LEU A 167 -10.99 -5.52 -0.18
CA LEU A 167 -10.24 -6.29 0.80
C LEU A 167 -11.15 -6.93 1.84
N TYR A 168 -12.22 -6.24 2.22
CA TYR A 168 -13.27 -6.82 3.03
C TYR A 168 -13.92 -8.02 2.33
N LEU A 169 -14.24 -7.93 1.03
CA LEU A 169 -14.75 -9.08 0.28
C LEU A 169 -13.76 -10.25 0.20
N PHE A 170 -12.46 -9.96 0.09
CA PHE A 170 -11.40 -10.98 0.18
C PHE A 170 -11.39 -11.68 1.54
N GLN A 171 -11.42 -10.91 2.64
CA GLN A 171 -11.49 -11.47 4.00
C GLN A 171 -12.75 -12.31 4.25
N GLN A 172 -13.82 -12.04 3.49
CA GLN A 172 -15.08 -12.79 3.54
C GLN A 172 -15.16 -13.94 2.52
N GLU A 173 -14.06 -14.23 1.82
CA GLU A 173 -13.89 -15.33 0.85
C GLU A 173 -14.74 -15.20 -0.43
N TYR A 174 -15.25 -14.00 -0.74
CA TYR A 174 -15.92 -13.74 -2.02
C TYR A 174 -14.93 -13.46 -3.16
N ILE A 175 -13.71 -13.08 -2.81
CA ILE A 175 -12.62 -12.77 -3.73
C ILE A 175 -11.41 -13.57 -3.29
N GLU A 176 -10.67 -14.12 -4.25
CA GLU A 176 -9.33 -14.65 -4.07
C GLU A 176 -8.33 -13.71 -4.73
N ILE A 177 -7.37 -13.20 -3.95
CA ILE A 177 -6.30 -12.35 -4.47
C ILE A 177 -5.03 -13.18 -4.66
N PHE A 178 -4.49 -13.07 -5.86
CA PHE A 178 -3.30 -13.75 -6.32
C PHE A 178 -2.19 -12.75 -6.63
N SER A 179 -0.95 -13.23 -6.55
CA SER A 179 0.24 -12.60 -7.11
C SER A 179 0.91 -13.55 -8.10
N SER A 180 1.98 -13.10 -8.73
CA SER A 180 2.83 -13.94 -9.58
C SER A 180 4.30 -13.76 -9.19
N ASP A 181 5.15 -14.70 -9.58
CA ASP A 181 6.59 -14.59 -9.33
C ASP A 181 7.23 -13.42 -10.06
N ALA A 182 6.76 -13.12 -11.28
CA ALA A 182 7.19 -11.93 -11.99
C ALA A 182 6.81 -10.63 -11.24
N LEU A 183 5.60 -10.58 -10.66
CA LEU A 183 5.18 -9.47 -9.81
C LEU A 183 5.99 -9.44 -8.52
N PHE A 184 6.31 -10.58 -7.92
CA PHE A 184 7.12 -10.62 -6.70
C PHE A 184 8.56 -10.13 -6.94
N ALA A 185 9.19 -10.59 -8.04
CA ALA A 185 10.48 -10.12 -8.48
C ALA A 185 10.48 -8.62 -8.81
N GLU A 186 9.42 -8.13 -9.47
CA GLU A 186 9.24 -6.70 -9.70
C GLU A 186 9.10 -5.94 -8.38
N ARG A 187 8.31 -6.45 -7.42
CA ARG A 187 8.06 -5.80 -6.13
C ARG A 187 9.35 -5.58 -5.37
N ARG A 188 10.24 -6.58 -5.33
CA ARG A 188 11.56 -6.46 -4.69
C ARG A 188 12.44 -5.36 -5.29
N ASN A 189 12.32 -5.12 -6.58
CA ASN A 189 13.03 -4.04 -7.28
C ASN A 189 12.37 -2.67 -7.11
N GLN A 190 11.11 -2.63 -6.68
CA GLN A 190 10.42 -1.41 -6.32
C GLN A 190 10.72 -1.04 -4.87
N MET A 191 10.77 0.25 -4.58
CA MET A 191 10.94 0.73 -3.21
C MET A 191 9.92 0.12 -2.25
N THR A 192 8.69 -0.13 -2.70
CA THR A 192 7.63 -0.74 -1.89
C THR A 192 7.95 -2.14 -1.41
N GLY A 193 8.63 -2.97 -2.21
CA GLY A 193 9.10 -4.28 -1.76
C GLY A 193 10.35 -4.19 -0.91
N MET A 194 11.25 -3.24 -1.20
CA MET A 194 12.48 -3.05 -0.41
C MET A 194 12.22 -2.77 1.08
N TYR A 195 11.05 -2.24 1.41
CA TYR A 195 10.70 -1.89 2.78
C TYR A 195 9.58 -2.74 3.39
N SER A 196 9.05 -3.72 2.64
CA SER A 196 8.15 -4.74 3.19
C SER A 196 8.96 -5.63 4.15
N GLY A 197 8.45 -5.86 5.36
CA GLY A 197 9.14 -6.63 6.42
C GLY A 197 10.11 -5.81 7.30
N ILE A 198 10.29 -4.52 7.03
CA ILE A 198 11.06 -3.61 7.91
C ILE A 198 10.11 -2.92 8.93
N GLY A 199 8.84 -3.32 9.03
CA GLY A 199 7.81 -2.64 9.83
C GLY A 199 7.27 -1.37 9.15
N ILE A 200 8.10 -0.64 8.41
CA ILE A 200 7.80 0.69 7.86
C ILE A 200 6.72 0.64 6.75
N PHE A 201 6.59 -0.46 6.02
CA PHE A 201 5.55 -0.67 4.99
C PHE A 201 4.55 -1.77 5.39
N ASP A 202 4.68 -2.29 6.62
CA ASP A 202 3.85 -3.35 7.18
C ASP A 202 2.54 -2.81 7.77
N TYR A 203 2.12 -1.60 7.41
CA TYR A 203 0.81 -1.06 7.76
C TYR A 203 -0.04 -0.76 6.51
N ALA A 204 0.35 -1.28 5.36
CA ALA A 204 -0.52 -1.26 4.19
C ALA A 204 -1.85 -1.98 4.53
N LEU A 205 -2.97 -1.57 3.89
CA LEU A 205 -4.23 -2.33 3.98
C LEU A 205 -4.07 -3.83 3.62
N PHE A 206 -2.96 -4.17 2.95
CA PHE A 206 -2.60 -5.52 2.54
C PHE A 206 -1.71 -6.27 3.54
N LYS A 207 -1.36 -5.71 4.71
CA LYS A 207 -0.43 -6.32 5.68
C LYS A 207 -0.75 -7.79 5.98
N ASP A 208 -2.00 -8.06 6.31
CA ASP A 208 -2.43 -9.38 6.76
C ASP A 208 -2.98 -10.25 5.61
N ILE A 209 -2.76 -9.82 4.37
CA ILE A 209 -3.25 -10.51 3.17
C ILE A 209 -2.19 -11.48 2.67
N LYS A 210 -2.47 -12.77 2.82
CA LYS A 210 -1.69 -13.83 2.20
C LYS A 210 -2.09 -13.97 0.73
N PHE A 211 -1.25 -13.46 -0.17
CA PHE A 211 -1.43 -13.63 -1.60
C PHE A 211 -1.14 -15.08 -2.00
N LYS A 212 -2.06 -15.70 -2.75
CA LYS A 212 -1.78 -16.98 -3.41
C LYS A 212 -0.86 -16.72 -4.61
N ASN A 213 0.21 -17.49 -4.78
CA ASN A 213 1.06 -17.37 -5.97
C ASN A 213 0.49 -18.22 -7.11
N LEU A 214 0.45 -17.68 -8.34
CA LEU A 214 -0.12 -18.37 -9.50
C LEU A 214 0.85 -19.37 -10.12
N ASP A 215 2.06 -18.89 -10.32
CA ASP A 215 3.18 -19.65 -10.77
C ASP A 215 3.86 -20.26 -9.53
N GLY A 216 4.08 -21.57 -9.55
CA GLY A 216 4.89 -22.25 -8.53
C GLY A 216 6.37 -22.10 -8.86
N PHE A 217 6.81 -20.91 -9.25
CA PHE A 217 8.09 -20.75 -9.94
C PHE A 217 9.26 -21.00 -8.99
N GLU A 218 10.29 -21.62 -9.56
CA GLU A 218 11.68 -21.69 -9.09
C GLU A 218 12.34 -20.28 -9.09
N ALA A 219 11.64 -19.23 -8.64
CA ALA A 219 12.14 -17.85 -8.61
C ALA A 219 13.31 -17.64 -7.64
N TYR A 220 13.67 -18.69 -6.90
CA TYR A 220 14.88 -18.77 -6.09
C TYR A 220 16.16 -18.44 -6.88
N CYS A 221 16.18 -18.69 -8.21
CA CYS A 221 17.34 -18.33 -9.03
C CYS A 221 17.69 -16.83 -9.03
N PHE A 222 16.73 -15.95 -8.70
CA PHE A 222 17.01 -14.50 -8.53
C PHE A 222 17.25 -14.11 -7.07
N ILE A 223 16.85 -14.96 -6.12
CA ILE A 223 17.03 -14.75 -4.67
C ILE A 223 18.49 -15.02 -4.30
N ASP A 224 19.05 -16.11 -4.80
CA ASP A 224 20.42 -16.52 -4.47
C ASP A 224 21.43 -15.48 -4.96
N ASP A 225 21.29 -15.02 -6.21
CA ASP A 225 22.16 -13.99 -6.78
C ASP A 225 22.09 -12.64 -6.02
N ALA A 226 20.91 -12.26 -5.52
CA ALA A 226 20.72 -11.00 -4.79
C ALA A 226 21.20 -11.10 -3.34
N LEU A 227 21.03 -12.27 -2.69
CA LEU A 227 21.58 -12.55 -1.38
C LEU A 227 23.11 -12.63 -1.43
N GLU A 228 23.69 -13.24 -2.47
CA GLU A 228 25.14 -13.22 -2.69
C GLU A 228 25.68 -11.79 -2.88
N GLU A 229 24.95 -10.91 -3.58
CA GLU A 229 25.35 -9.52 -3.76
C GLU A 229 25.31 -8.71 -2.45
N ILE A 230 24.35 -9.00 -1.58
CA ILE A 230 24.22 -8.37 -0.25
C ILE A 230 25.27 -8.92 0.72
N ASP A 231 25.46 -10.24 0.77
CA ASP A 231 26.41 -10.88 1.67
C ASP A 231 27.86 -10.48 1.31
N GLY A 232 28.15 -10.36 0.01
CA GLY A 232 29.42 -9.85 -0.50
C GLY A 232 29.70 -8.37 -0.21
N LYS A 233 28.67 -7.54 0.03
CA LYS A 233 28.81 -6.09 0.31
C LYS A 233 28.78 -5.74 1.79
N ILE A 234 28.07 -6.51 2.62
CA ILE A 234 27.83 -6.15 4.03
C ILE A 234 28.62 -7.05 5.00
N GLY A 235 29.23 -8.15 4.55
CA GLY A 235 30.00 -9.02 5.45
C GLY A 235 29.15 -9.54 6.61
N PHE A 236 27.86 -9.78 6.36
CA PHE A 236 26.95 -10.39 7.33
C PHE A 236 27.14 -11.90 7.30
N SER A 237 28.23 -12.36 7.92
CA SER A 237 28.38 -13.78 8.20
C SER A 237 27.08 -14.32 8.83
N LEU A 238 26.56 -15.43 8.32
CA LEU A 238 25.43 -16.18 8.88
C LEU A 238 25.54 -16.38 10.41
N ASP A 239 26.76 -16.35 10.96
CA ASP A 239 27.05 -16.35 12.40
C ASP A 239 26.45 -15.15 13.17
N PHE A 240 26.24 -14.00 12.52
CA PHE A 240 25.68 -12.80 13.15
C PHE A 240 24.16 -12.91 13.37
N ALA A 241 23.45 -13.53 12.43
CA ALA A 241 22.02 -13.82 12.58
C ALA A 241 21.80 -14.91 13.65
N ALA A 242 22.66 -15.93 13.70
CA ALA A 242 22.62 -16.97 14.73
C ALA A 242 22.91 -16.44 16.16
N LYS A 243 23.65 -15.32 16.29
CA LYS A 243 24.01 -14.70 17.58
C LYS A 243 23.05 -13.58 18.03
N ASN A 244 22.07 -13.19 17.22
CA ASN A 244 21.10 -12.12 17.54
C ASN A 244 19.65 -12.62 17.42
N PRO A 245 19.09 -13.27 18.46
CA PRO A 245 17.79 -13.95 18.42
C PRO A 245 16.57 -13.03 18.22
N THR A 246 16.74 -11.70 18.29
CA THR A 246 15.69 -10.72 18.00
C THR A 246 15.48 -10.47 16.50
N ILE A 247 16.43 -10.86 15.63
CA ILE A 247 16.28 -10.80 14.17
C ILE A 247 15.61 -12.08 13.63
N ALA A 248 15.52 -13.14 14.45
CA ALA A 248 15.03 -14.47 14.10
C ALA A 248 13.48 -14.62 14.14
N HIS A 249 12.72 -13.53 14.04
CA HIS A 249 11.25 -13.60 13.92
C HIS A 249 10.79 -13.40 12.46
N PHE A 250 11.46 -14.09 11.55
CA PHE A 250 10.86 -14.48 10.27
C PHE A 250 10.18 -15.84 10.46
N PRO A 251 8.86 -15.91 10.73
CA PRO A 251 8.18 -17.16 10.50
C PRO A 251 8.24 -17.42 8.98
N ASN A 252 8.82 -18.55 8.59
CA ASN A 252 8.82 -19.17 7.25
C ASN A 252 10.14 -19.17 6.45
N ALA A 253 11.29 -18.74 6.99
CA ALA A 253 12.56 -18.97 6.28
C ALA A 253 12.96 -20.47 6.32
N GLU A 254 12.83 -21.13 7.47
CA GLU A 254 13.20 -22.55 7.62
C GLU A 254 12.16 -23.52 7.00
N GLU A 255 10.87 -23.20 7.01
CA GLU A 255 9.82 -24.04 6.40
C GLU A 255 9.88 -24.03 4.86
N CYS A 256 10.25 -22.90 4.26
CA CYS A 256 10.44 -22.82 2.80
C CYS A 256 11.75 -23.45 2.32
N MET A 257 12.76 -23.56 3.21
CA MET A 257 14.07 -24.14 2.87
C MET A 257 14.19 -25.64 3.18
N GLY A 258 13.21 -26.24 3.86
CA GLY A 258 13.24 -27.65 4.29
C GLY A 258 12.92 -28.69 3.21
N GLU A 259 12.25 -28.34 2.12
CA GLU A 259 11.84 -29.32 1.08
C GLU A 259 12.63 -29.24 -0.24
N TYR A 260 13.41 -28.18 -0.48
CA TYR A 260 14.19 -28.01 -1.71
C TYR A 260 15.64 -27.64 -1.38
N GLY A 261 16.41 -28.65 -0.98
CA GLY A 261 17.84 -28.49 -0.71
C GLY A 261 18.61 -28.09 -1.97
N MET A 262 19.04 -26.83 -2.05
CA MET A 262 20.16 -26.41 -2.88
C MET A 262 21.12 -25.57 -2.06
N VAL A 263 22.34 -26.10 -1.88
CA VAL A 263 23.51 -25.39 -1.37
C VAL A 263 24.32 -24.95 -2.59
N ILE A 264 24.45 -23.65 -2.84
CA ILE A 264 25.32 -23.11 -3.90
C ILE A 264 26.61 -22.56 -3.26
N LYS A 265 27.75 -22.88 -3.86
CA LYS A 265 29.08 -22.42 -3.43
C LYS A 265 29.41 -21.09 -4.12
N SER A 266 29.67 -20.05 -3.32
CA SER A 266 29.97 -18.68 -3.75
C SER A 266 31.40 -18.49 -4.30
N THR A 267 31.70 -18.89 -5.54
CA THR A 267 33.07 -18.73 -6.07
C THR A 267 33.27 -17.78 -7.25
N ASP A 268 32.22 -17.25 -7.89
CA ASP A 268 32.41 -16.44 -9.12
C ASP A 268 31.96 -14.98 -8.93
N ARG A 269 32.85 -14.14 -8.40
CA ARG A 269 32.67 -12.67 -8.40
C ARG A 269 33.04 -12.12 -9.78
N ASP A 270 32.13 -11.40 -10.44
CA ASP A 270 32.45 -10.54 -11.59
C ASP A 270 33.08 -9.22 -11.10
N PRO A 271 34.40 -9.02 -11.24
CA PRO A 271 35.07 -7.83 -10.73
C PRO A 271 34.78 -6.57 -11.57
N LEU A 272 34.17 -6.71 -12.74
CA LEU A 272 34.00 -5.64 -13.72
C LEU A 272 32.62 -4.98 -13.70
N GLY A 273 31.69 -5.47 -12.87
CA GLY A 273 30.32 -4.95 -12.82
C GLY A 273 29.55 -5.12 -14.14
N THR A 274 29.90 -6.15 -14.93
CA THR A 274 29.25 -6.45 -16.20
C THR A 274 28.01 -7.33 -16.04
N ALA A 275 27.85 -7.97 -14.88
CA ALA A 275 26.68 -8.76 -14.56
C ALA A 275 25.39 -7.91 -14.62
N PRO A 276 24.33 -8.41 -15.27
CA PRO A 276 23.06 -7.70 -15.36
C PRO A 276 22.43 -7.53 -13.97
N ASN A 277 21.92 -6.34 -13.68
CA ASN A 277 21.13 -6.11 -12.47
C ASN A 277 19.79 -6.86 -12.52
N ALA A 278 19.08 -6.95 -11.40
CA ALA A 278 17.82 -7.68 -11.29
C ALA A 278 16.76 -7.26 -12.33
N SER A 279 16.66 -5.97 -12.69
CA SER A 279 15.76 -5.52 -13.75
C SER A 279 16.22 -6.02 -15.13
N GLN A 280 17.52 -5.98 -15.42
CA GLN A 280 18.06 -6.48 -16.68
C GLN A 280 17.89 -8.00 -16.81
N LYS A 281 18.08 -8.74 -15.70
CA LYS A 281 17.81 -10.18 -15.63
C LYS A 281 16.34 -10.49 -15.91
N LEU A 282 15.42 -9.73 -15.32
CA LEU A 282 13.98 -9.86 -15.60
C LEU A 282 13.67 -9.60 -17.08
N ASP A 283 14.27 -8.56 -17.69
CA ASP A 283 14.06 -8.23 -19.09
C ASP A 283 14.60 -9.34 -20.03
N LEU A 284 15.77 -9.93 -19.72
CA LEU A 284 16.31 -11.07 -20.46
C LEU A 284 15.41 -12.31 -20.34
N TRP A 285 14.91 -12.57 -19.13
CA TRP A 285 13.98 -13.66 -18.88
C TRP A 285 12.67 -13.48 -19.66
N LEU A 286 12.10 -12.27 -19.69
CA LEU A 286 10.90 -11.97 -20.47
C LEU A 286 11.12 -12.16 -21.97
N LYS A 287 12.29 -11.82 -22.50
CA LYS A 287 12.64 -12.10 -23.90
C LYS A 287 12.67 -13.60 -24.20
N LYS A 288 13.28 -14.41 -23.33
CA LYS A 288 13.24 -15.87 -23.45
C LYS A 288 11.80 -16.39 -23.38
N LYS A 289 10.99 -15.89 -22.44
CA LYS A 289 9.57 -16.28 -22.33
C LYS A 289 8.74 -15.91 -23.54
N ARG A 290 9.05 -14.80 -24.21
CA ARG A 290 8.42 -14.41 -25.47
C ARG A 290 8.68 -15.42 -26.58
N GLU A 291 9.92 -15.90 -26.71
CA GLU A 291 10.29 -16.93 -27.69
C GLU A 291 9.59 -18.27 -27.41
N GLU A 292 9.44 -18.62 -26.14
CA GLU A 292 8.78 -19.86 -25.70
C GLU A 292 7.25 -19.82 -25.82
N ASN A 293 6.61 -18.64 -25.80
CA ASN A 293 5.16 -18.50 -25.67
C ASN A 293 4.59 -17.61 -26.80
N PRO A 294 4.10 -18.19 -27.91
CA PRO A 294 3.57 -17.43 -29.05
C PRO A 294 2.40 -16.50 -28.71
N ASP A 295 1.57 -16.88 -27.74
CA ASP A 295 0.42 -16.08 -27.29
C ASP A 295 0.88 -14.80 -26.57
N PHE A 296 1.96 -14.90 -25.77
CA PHE A 296 2.59 -13.76 -25.13
C PHE A 296 3.23 -12.82 -26.16
N ASP A 297 3.92 -13.34 -27.18
CA ASP A 297 4.46 -12.52 -28.28
C ASP A 297 3.35 -11.76 -29.04
N ARG A 298 2.22 -12.41 -29.33
CA ARG A 298 1.08 -11.74 -29.98
C ARG A 298 0.51 -10.62 -29.12
N LEU A 299 0.42 -10.82 -27.81
CA LEU A 299 -0.01 -9.78 -26.88
C LEU A 299 0.97 -8.60 -26.86
N ILE A 300 2.29 -8.84 -26.85
CA ILE A 300 3.31 -7.78 -26.95
C ILE A 300 3.18 -7.01 -28.26
N LYS A 301 2.98 -7.70 -29.41
CA LYS A 301 2.78 -7.03 -30.70
C LYS A 301 1.57 -6.10 -30.70
N CYS A 302 0.53 -6.44 -29.94
CA CYS A 302 -0.65 -5.59 -29.78
C CYS A 302 -0.42 -4.42 -28.81
N LEU A 303 0.23 -4.65 -27.66
CA LEU A 303 0.42 -3.64 -26.62
C LEU A 303 1.64 -2.74 -26.85
N GLY A 304 2.61 -3.20 -27.63
CA GLY A 304 3.89 -2.56 -27.89
C GLY A 304 4.99 -3.03 -26.93
N GLU A 305 6.23 -3.05 -27.43
CA GLU A 305 7.44 -3.52 -26.72
C GLU A 305 7.69 -2.83 -25.38
N LYS A 306 7.24 -1.57 -25.23
CA LYS A 306 7.39 -0.80 -23.98
C LYS A 306 6.57 -1.38 -22.82
N ASN A 307 5.55 -2.18 -23.13
CA ASN A 307 4.62 -2.77 -22.16
C ASN A 307 4.88 -4.27 -21.99
N ILE A 308 6.11 -4.75 -22.21
CA ILE A 308 6.44 -6.19 -22.13
C ILE A 308 6.15 -6.78 -20.74
N LYS A 309 6.39 -6.02 -19.66
CA LYS A 309 6.10 -6.43 -18.27
C LYS A 309 4.59 -6.54 -18.04
N ASP A 310 3.84 -5.51 -18.40
CA ASP A 310 2.38 -5.52 -18.29
C ASP A 310 1.75 -6.64 -19.14
N ALA A 311 2.26 -6.85 -20.36
CA ALA A 311 1.82 -7.92 -21.24
C ALA A 311 2.06 -9.29 -20.60
N TRP A 312 3.18 -9.48 -19.90
CA TRP A 312 3.47 -10.74 -19.20
C TRP A 312 2.49 -10.97 -18.04
N HIS A 313 2.19 -9.93 -17.26
CA HIS A 313 1.24 -10.02 -16.15
C HIS A 313 -0.17 -10.35 -16.64
N ILE A 314 -0.62 -9.70 -17.71
CA ILE A 314 -1.92 -9.98 -18.34
C ILE A 314 -1.95 -11.41 -18.92
N TYR A 315 -0.91 -11.82 -19.64
CA TYR A 315 -0.78 -13.18 -20.17
C TYR A 315 -0.83 -14.22 -19.05
N THR A 316 -0.10 -13.99 -17.96
CA THR A 316 -0.08 -14.87 -16.79
C THR A 316 -1.47 -14.97 -16.17
N ALA A 317 -2.14 -13.83 -15.95
CA ALA A 317 -3.50 -13.82 -15.42
C ALA A 317 -4.48 -14.61 -16.31
N ASP A 318 -4.41 -14.44 -17.63
CA ASP A 318 -5.26 -15.14 -18.58
C ASP A 318 -4.99 -16.66 -18.59
N LYS A 319 -3.70 -17.04 -18.64
CA LYS A 319 -3.23 -18.43 -18.64
C LYS A 319 -3.72 -19.22 -17.42
N TYR A 320 -3.69 -18.60 -16.24
CA TYR A 320 -4.12 -19.23 -14.99
C TYR A 320 -5.62 -19.03 -14.69
N GLY A 321 -6.40 -18.50 -15.64
CA GLY A 321 -7.85 -18.40 -15.53
C GLY A 321 -8.32 -17.39 -14.47
N MET A 322 -7.60 -16.28 -14.30
CA MET A 322 -8.04 -15.18 -13.46
C MET A 322 -9.23 -14.47 -14.11
N ASN A 323 -10.17 -14.00 -13.28
CA ASN A 323 -11.28 -13.17 -13.75
C ASN A 323 -10.78 -11.76 -14.08
N PHE A 324 -9.89 -11.22 -13.24
CA PHE A 324 -9.43 -9.84 -13.33
C PHE A 324 -7.92 -9.72 -13.14
N PHE A 325 -7.32 -8.79 -13.89
CA PHE A 325 -6.01 -8.22 -13.61
C PHE A 325 -6.19 -6.79 -13.09
N LEU A 326 -5.96 -6.59 -11.80
CA LEU A 326 -6.23 -5.33 -11.10
C LEU A 326 -4.98 -4.45 -11.08
N THR A 327 -5.05 -3.29 -11.72
CA THR A 327 -3.90 -2.35 -11.84
C THR A 327 -4.31 -0.90 -11.59
N MET A 328 -3.37 -0.08 -11.12
CA MET A 328 -3.47 1.38 -11.03
C MET A 328 -2.78 2.10 -12.19
N ASP A 329 -2.21 1.38 -13.16
CA ASP A 329 -1.71 2.00 -14.38
C ASP A 329 -2.87 2.31 -15.35
N PHE A 330 -3.32 3.56 -15.33
CA PHE A 330 -4.39 4.01 -16.23
C PHE A 330 -3.98 4.00 -17.71
N LYS A 331 -2.68 4.01 -18.04
CA LYS A 331 -2.23 3.96 -19.42
C LYS A 331 -2.44 2.57 -19.99
N ILE A 332 -2.06 1.50 -19.27
CA ILE A 332 -2.29 0.13 -19.75
C ILE A 332 -3.79 -0.14 -19.91
N VAL A 333 -4.62 0.30 -18.95
CA VAL A 333 -6.09 0.14 -19.03
C VAL A 333 -6.65 0.85 -20.29
N LYS A 334 -6.22 2.09 -20.55
CA LYS A 334 -6.63 2.83 -21.76
C LYS A 334 -6.16 2.17 -23.05
N THR A 335 -4.94 1.62 -23.06
CA THR A 335 -4.38 0.89 -24.21
C THR A 335 -5.21 -0.37 -24.50
N ILE A 336 -5.56 -1.15 -23.48
CA ILE A 336 -6.42 -2.33 -23.64
C ILE A 336 -7.81 -1.92 -24.17
N GLN A 337 -8.40 -0.86 -23.62
CA GLN A 337 -9.71 -0.36 -24.06
C GLN A 337 -9.71 0.16 -25.50
N SER A 338 -8.64 0.84 -25.94
CA SER A 338 -8.53 1.32 -27.32
C SER A 338 -8.33 0.17 -28.30
N GLN A 339 -7.74 -0.94 -27.85
CA GLN A 339 -7.51 -2.16 -28.62
C GLN A 339 -8.63 -3.21 -28.44
N LYS A 340 -9.79 -2.88 -27.87
CA LYS A 340 -10.89 -3.85 -27.63
C LYS A 340 -11.41 -4.58 -28.89
N GLY A 341 -11.18 -4.02 -30.08
CA GLY A 341 -11.53 -4.64 -31.37
C GLY A 341 -10.45 -5.56 -31.92
N ASN A 342 -9.22 -5.51 -31.38
CA ASN A 342 -8.12 -6.37 -31.77
C ASN A 342 -8.43 -7.82 -31.38
N ARG A 343 -8.17 -8.77 -32.29
CA ARG A 343 -8.46 -10.19 -32.10
C ARG A 343 -7.78 -10.75 -30.84
N GLU A 344 -6.54 -10.37 -30.57
CA GLU A 344 -5.78 -10.89 -29.43
C GLU A 344 -6.36 -10.38 -28.11
N ILE A 345 -6.72 -9.09 -28.02
CA ILE A 345 -7.36 -8.51 -26.83
C ILE A 345 -8.77 -9.06 -26.60
N LYS A 346 -9.55 -9.24 -27.68
CA LYS A 346 -10.89 -9.83 -27.60
C LYS A 346 -10.86 -11.30 -27.17
N GLY A 347 -9.74 -12.00 -27.41
CA GLY A 347 -9.53 -13.38 -27.02
C GLY A 347 -9.22 -13.59 -25.53
N LEU A 348 -8.83 -12.52 -24.81
CA LEU A 348 -8.52 -12.59 -23.39
C LEU A 348 -9.80 -12.89 -22.58
N LYS A 349 -9.70 -13.88 -21.69
CA LYS A 349 -10.72 -14.20 -20.68
C LYS A 349 -10.58 -13.28 -19.47
N VAL A 350 -9.35 -12.89 -19.14
CA VAL A 350 -9.07 -11.94 -18.05
C VAL A 350 -9.47 -10.51 -18.44
N GLN A 351 -10.11 -9.78 -17.53
CA GLN A 351 -10.40 -8.36 -17.70
C GLN A 351 -9.36 -7.49 -16.98
N VAL A 352 -8.73 -6.56 -17.72
CA VAL A 352 -7.79 -5.58 -17.15
C VAL A 352 -8.57 -4.39 -16.62
N VAL A 353 -8.55 -4.19 -15.29
CA VAL A 353 -9.43 -3.26 -14.60
C VAL A 353 -8.69 -2.43 -13.55
N THR A 354 -9.21 -1.23 -13.31
CA THR A 354 -8.86 -0.43 -12.12
C THR A 354 -9.75 -0.79 -10.93
N PRO A 355 -9.40 -0.44 -9.69
CA PRO A 355 -10.26 -0.63 -8.53
C PRO A 355 -11.67 -0.06 -8.70
N LYS A 356 -11.81 1.12 -9.32
CA LYS A 356 -13.12 1.70 -9.64
C LYS A 356 -13.89 0.81 -10.61
N MET A 357 -13.26 0.43 -11.73
CA MET A 357 -13.93 -0.38 -12.75
C MET A 357 -14.38 -1.72 -12.20
N LEU A 358 -13.53 -2.39 -11.42
CA LEU A 358 -13.90 -3.62 -10.74
C LEU A 358 -15.06 -3.37 -9.77
N GLY A 359 -14.94 -2.36 -8.91
CA GLY A 359 -15.99 -2.01 -7.96
C GLY A 359 -17.34 -1.75 -8.64
N GLU A 360 -17.36 -1.05 -9.78
CA GLU A 360 -18.57 -0.84 -10.58
C GLU A 360 -19.12 -2.15 -11.17
N LEU A 361 -18.25 -3.06 -11.63
CA LEU A 361 -18.64 -4.36 -12.19
C LEU A 361 -19.29 -5.29 -11.15
N ILE A 362 -18.84 -5.22 -9.90
CA ILE A 362 -19.36 -6.04 -8.79
C ILE A 362 -20.21 -5.23 -7.80
N GLU A 363 -20.63 -4.03 -8.18
CA GLU A 363 -21.54 -3.16 -7.42
C GLU A 363 -21.07 -2.74 -6.02
N ILE A 364 -19.76 -2.64 -5.82
CA ILE A 364 -19.18 -1.94 -4.67
C ILE A 364 -19.39 -0.44 -4.84
N GLN A 365 -19.85 0.21 -3.77
CA GLN A 365 -19.87 1.67 -3.69
C GLN A 365 -18.52 2.19 -3.19
N PRO A 366 -18.01 3.32 -3.71
CA PRO A 366 -16.81 3.93 -3.14
C PRO A 366 -17.09 4.45 -1.73
N MET A 367 -16.18 4.20 -0.78
CA MET A 367 -16.25 4.84 0.55
C MET A 367 -16.31 6.35 0.40
N ARG A 368 -17.01 7.09 1.27
CA ARG A 368 -16.99 8.56 1.30
C ARG A 368 -15.57 9.07 1.50
N LYS A 369 -15.24 10.17 0.83
CA LYS A 369 -13.91 10.80 0.89
C LYS A 369 -13.47 11.08 2.34
N GLY A 370 -14.37 11.61 3.18
CA GLY A 370 -14.07 11.89 4.58
C GLY A 370 -13.70 10.63 5.38
N THR A 371 -14.48 9.55 5.24
CA THR A 371 -14.21 8.28 5.93
C THR A 371 -12.95 7.62 5.42
N PHE A 372 -12.74 7.60 4.10
CA PHE A 372 -11.51 7.09 3.49
C PHE A 372 -10.28 7.84 3.99
N GLN A 373 -10.34 9.18 4.10
CA GLN A 373 -9.27 9.99 4.67
C GLN A 373 -9.01 9.71 6.16
N VAL A 374 -10.03 9.29 6.92
CA VAL A 374 -9.83 8.92 8.33
C VAL A 374 -9.26 7.52 8.46
N LEU A 375 -9.76 6.54 7.72
CA LEU A 375 -9.14 5.21 7.60
C LEU A 375 -7.65 5.37 7.29
N HIS A 376 -7.36 6.20 6.29
CA HIS A 376 -6.00 6.53 5.89
C HIS A 376 -5.15 7.10 7.04
N LYS A 377 -5.68 8.02 7.85
CA LYS A 377 -4.94 8.67 8.95
C LYS A 377 -4.75 7.75 10.16
N ASN A 378 -5.71 6.89 10.47
CA ASN A 378 -5.65 6.03 11.66
C ASN A 378 -4.61 4.93 11.51
N THR A 379 -4.42 4.40 10.31
CA THR A 379 -3.35 3.43 10.02
C THR A 379 -1.95 4.01 10.30
N ILE A 380 -1.77 5.32 10.11
CA ILE A 380 -0.51 6.03 10.39
C ILE A 380 -0.26 6.16 11.89
N LEU A 381 -1.30 6.51 12.68
CA LEU A 381 -1.14 6.82 14.11
C LEU A 381 -0.89 5.60 15.00
N GLN A 382 -1.27 4.40 14.55
CA GLN A 382 -0.93 3.18 15.30
C GLN A 382 0.58 2.93 15.35
N ASP A 383 1.34 3.41 14.34
CA ASP A 383 2.79 3.24 14.21
C ASP A 383 3.59 4.06 15.25
N ASP A 384 3.29 5.35 15.40
CA ASP A 384 4.02 6.25 16.32
C ASP A 384 3.96 5.80 17.80
N SER A 385 2.93 5.04 18.15
CA SER A 385 2.76 4.51 19.50
C SER A 385 3.67 3.31 19.79
N GLN A 386 4.01 2.49 18.78
CA GLN A 386 4.90 1.34 18.95
C GLN A 386 6.37 1.75 18.86
N THR A 387 6.73 2.65 17.95
CA THR A 387 8.14 3.07 17.74
C THR A 387 8.74 3.81 18.95
N LYS A 388 7.90 4.48 19.76
CA LYS A 388 8.34 5.13 21.02
C LYS A 388 8.68 4.13 22.13
N TYR A 389 8.22 2.88 22.06
CA TYR A 389 8.59 1.84 23.02
C TYR A 389 9.87 1.09 22.63
N THR A 390 10.27 1.14 21.35
CA THR A 390 11.50 0.48 20.87
C THR A 390 12.74 1.36 20.99
N GLN A 391 12.57 2.67 21.24
CA GLN A 391 13.65 3.64 21.44
C GLN A 391 13.90 4.02 22.91
N ALA A 392 13.14 3.45 23.85
CA ALA A 392 13.33 3.55 25.30
C ALA A 392 13.82 2.20 25.84
#